data_AF-A0A932JEW6-F1
#
_entry.id   AF-A0A932JEW6-F1
#
_cell.length_a   1.000
_cell.length_b   1.000
_cell.length_c   1.000
_cell.angle_alpha   90.00
_cell.angle_beta   90.00
_cell.angle_gamma   90.00
#
_symmetry.space_group_name_H-M   'P 1'
#
loop_
_entity.id
_entity.type
_entity.pdbx_description
1 polymer ?
#
loop_
_entity_poly.entity_id
_entity_poly.type
_entity_poly.pdbx_seq_one_letter_code
_entity_poly.pdbx_strand_id
1 'polypeptide(L)' 'GSVPEYWVVNFNAGYNFTKDLRLGVNVFNLLDREHYEIFGGTILHRYATAELSLMIP' A
#
# COMPACT_ATOMS: atom_id res chain seq x y z
N GLY A 1 9.17 -13.59 -23.64
CA GLY A 1 8.45 -12.36 -24.02
C GLY A 1 8.98 -11.20 -23.20
N SER A 2 8.86 -9.97 -23.68
CA SER A 2 9.25 -8.76 -22.94
C SER A 2 8.14 -8.34 -21.97
N VAL A 3 8.50 -7.99 -20.74
CA VAL A 3 7.57 -7.37 -19.79
C VAL A 3 7.57 -5.85 -20.05
N PRO A 4 6.39 -5.21 -20.23
CA PRO A 4 6.32 -3.77 -20.41
C PRO A 4 6.84 -3.00 -19.20
N GLU A 5 7.38 -1.80 -19.42
CA GLU A 5 7.71 -0.88 -18.34
C GLU A 5 6.41 -0.32 -17.71
N TYR A 6 6.39 -0.23 -16.39
CA TYR A 6 5.30 0.36 -15.62
C TYR A 6 5.84 1.05 -14.37
N TRP A 7 5.04 1.97 -13.82
CA TRP A 7 5.26 2.56 -12.51
C TRP A 7 4.10 2.20 -11.59
N VAL A 8 4.41 1.96 -10.32
CA VAL A 8 3.42 1.72 -9.26
C VAL A 8 3.52 2.87 -8.26
N VAL A 9 2.38 3.52 -7.99
CA VAL A 9 2.29 4.61 -7.02
C VAL A 9 1.61 4.08 -5.78
N ASN A 10 2.26 4.20 -4.63
CA ASN A 10 1.70 3.83 -3.33
C ASN A 10 1.36 5.10 -2.54
N PHE A 11 0.33 5.01 -1.71
CA PHE A 11 -0.10 6.11 -0.85
C PHE A 11 -0.06 5.69 0.61
N ASN A 12 0.49 6.57 1.46
CA ASN A 12 0.55 6.38 2.90
C ASN A 12 0.01 7.62 3.60
N ALA A 13 -0.90 7.40 4.54
CA ALA A 13 -1.41 8.43 5.43
C ALA A 13 -1.43 7.93 6.86
N GLY A 14 -1.25 8.86 7.80
CA GLY A 14 -1.37 8.58 9.23
C GLY A 14 -1.99 9.76 9.94
N TYR A 15 -2.87 9.47 10.90
CA TYR A 15 -3.50 10.49 11.74
C TYR A 15 -3.39 10.10 13.22
N ASN A 16 -2.84 11.01 14.02
CA ASN A 16 -2.76 10.86 15.47
C ASN A 16 -4.06 11.43 16.07
N PHE A 17 -4.93 10.55 16.55
CA PHE A 17 -6.16 10.98 17.25
C PHE A 17 -5.85 11.51 18.64
N THR A 18 -4.85 10.91 19.30
CA THR A 18 -4.30 11.36 20.58
C THR A 18 -2.79 11.21 20.55
N LYS A 19 -2.11 11.48 21.67
CA LYS A 19 -0.66 11.23 21.82
C LYS A 19 -0.33 9.74 21.79
N ASP A 20 -1.31 8.90 22.13
CA ASP A 20 -1.12 7.46 22.32
C ASP A 20 -1.85 6.64 21.25
N LEU A 21 -2.75 7.24 20.47
CA LEU A 21 -3.56 6.55 19.46
C LEU A 21 -3.32 7.10 18.06
N ARG A 22 -2.88 6.23 17.15
CA ARG A 22 -2.64 6.55 15.74
C ARG A 22 -3.36 5.56 14.82
N LEU A 23 -4.00 6.08 13.78
CA LEU A 23 -4.48 5.30 12.63
C LEU A 23 -3.56 5.53 11.43
N GLY A 24 -3.05 4.45 10.86
CA GLY A 24 -2.32 4.45 9.60
C GLY A 24 -3.14 3.78 8.50
N VAL A 25 -3.01 4.29 7.28
CA VAL A 25 -3.56 3.69 6.07
C VAL A 25 -2.48 3.62 5.01
N ASN A 26 -2.36 2.46 4.37
CA ASN A 26 -1.53 2.24 3.19
C ASN A 26 -2.45 1.78 2.05
N VAL A 27 -2.30 2.39 0.88
CA VAL A 27 -2.92 1.95 -0.37
C VAL A 27 -1.81 1.60 -1.33
N PHE A 28 -1.70 0.32 -1.64
CA PHE A 28 -0.81 -0.19 -2.66
C PHE A 28 -1.45 -0.02 -4.04
N ASN A 29 -0.64 0.36 -5.02
CA ASN A 29 -1.08 0.55 -6.41
C ASN A 29 -2.30 1.49 -6.50
N LEU A 30 -2.14 2.72 -5.99
CA LEU A 30 -3.16 3.76 -5.93
C LEU A 30 -3.87 3.99 -7.26
N LEU A 31 -3.10 3.89 -8.36
CA LEU A 31 -3.57 4.10 -9.73
C LEU A 31 -4.09 2.81 -10.41
N ASP A 32 -4.14 1.70 -9.69
CA ASP A 32 -4.67 0.39 -10.14
C ASP A 32 -4.06 -0.08 -11.47
N ARG A 33 -2.75 0.07 -11.63
CA ARG A 33 -2.02 -0.34 -12.83
C ARG A 33 -1.69 -1.83 -12.81
N GLU A 34 -1.91 -2.50 -13.93
CA GLU A 34 -1.39 -3.85 -14.13
C GLU A 34 0.14 -3.83 -14.13
N HIS A 35 0.74 -4.68 -13.29
CA HIS A 35 2.17 -4.84 -13.18
C HIS A 35 2.52 -6.28 -12.82
N TYR A 36 3.72 -6.71 -13.20
CA TYR A 36 4.17 -8.08 -13.05
C TYR A 36 5.26 -8.15 -11.98
N GLU A 37 4.91 -8.53 -10.74
CA GLU A 37 5.91 -8.58 -9.67
C GLU A 37 6.98 -9.67 -9.87
N ILE A 38 6.60 -10.79 -10.49
CA ILE A 38 7.48 -11.88 -10.87
C ILE A 38 7.14 -12.28 -12.31
N PHE A 39 8.14 -12.51 -13.15
CA PHE A 39 7.93 -13.03 -14.51
C PHE A 39 7.02 -14.27 -14.48
N GLY A 40 5.76 -14.09 -14.90
CA GLY A 40 4.76 -15.16 -15.03
C GLY A 40 3.93 -15.50 -13.78
N GLY A 41 4.07 -14.79 -12.65
CA GLY A 41 3.58 -15.29 -11.37
C GLY A 41 2.24 -14.74 -10.89
N THR A 42 2.09 -13.43 -10.75
CA THR A 42 0.92 -12.83 -10.08
C THR A 42 0.81 -11.36 -10.45
N ILE A 43 -0.39 -10.92 -10.82
CA ILE A 43 -0.76 -9.52 -10.91
C ILE A 43 -1.36 -9.14 -9.55
N LEU A 44 -0.74 -8.19 -8.87
CA LEU A 44 -1.29 -7.64 -7.63
C LEU A 44 -2.12 -6.40 -7.96
N HIS A 45 -3.43 -6.53 -7.73
CA HIS A 45 -4.36 -5.42 -7.84
C HIS A 45 -4.15 -4.43 -6.69
N ARG A 46 -4.80 -3.26 -6.80
CA ARG A 46 -4.89 -2.32 -5.68
C ARG A 46 -5.47 -2.99 -4.44
N TYR A 47 -4.80 -2.81 -3.31
CA TYR A 47 -5.32 -3.17 -2.00
C TYR A 47 -4.95 -2.11 -0.98
N ALA A 48 -5.68 -2.10 0.13
CA ALA A 48 -5.43 -1.18 1.23
C ALA A 48 -5.27 -1.96 2.54
N THR A 49 -4.37 -1.48 3.39
CA THR A 49 -4.22 -1.94 4.76
C THR A 49 -4.43 -0.78 5.71
N ALA A 50 -5.13 -1.03 6.81
CA ALA A 50 -5.28 -0.07 7.90
C ALA A 50 -4.64 -0.65 9.16
N GLU A 51 -3.95 0.21 9.91
CA GLU A 51 -3.33 -0.13 11.18
C GLU A 51 -3.83 0.81 12.27
N LEU A 52 -4.11 0.28 13.45
CA LEU A 52 -4.40 1.07 14.64
C LEU A 52 -3.32 0.77 15.67
N SER A 53 -2.60 1.80 16.11
CA SER A 53 -1.51 1.69 17.07
C SER A 53 -1.89 2.39 18.36
N LEU A 54 -1.74 1.67 19.48
CA LEU A 54 -1.84 2.21 20.83
C LEU A 54 -0.45 2.18 21.48
N MET A 55 0.07 3.34 21.87
CA MET A 55 1.33 3.47 22.56
C MET A 55 1.08 3.31 24.06
N ILE A 56 1.64 2.25 24.65
CA ILE A 56 1.56 1.98 26.09
C ILE A 56 2.90 2.41 26.71
N PRO A 57 2.89 3.21 27.79
CA PRO A 57 4.11 3.66 28.46
C PRO A 57 4.92 2.53 29.08
#